data_AF-A0A7X7QZ66-F1
#
_entry.id   AF-A0A7X7QZ66-F1
#
_cell.length_a   1.000
_cell.length_b   1.000
_cell.length_c   1.000
_cell.angle_alpha   90.00
_cell.angle_beta   90.00
_cell.angle_gamma   90.00
#
_symmetry.space_group_name_H-M   'P 1'
#
loop_
_entity.id
_entity.type
_entity.pdbx_description
1 polymer ?
#
loop_
_entity_poly.entity_id
_entity_poly.type
_entity_poly.pdbx_seq_one_letter_code
_entity_poly.pdbx_strand_id
1 'polypeptide(L)'
;MATYGYHRQAWWYSHGVALVTSTLIDLFVFVVVEKTPPYDAAVYMASEAALEIAEQECKQALEIYRKCMNTNTWPGLPSGVVEINLPGWYDSSK
;
A
#
# COMPACT_ATOMS: atom_id res chain seq x y z
N MET A 1 6.55 -7.11 1.81
CA MET A 1 6.07 -5.74 2.13
C MET A 1 5.15 -5.20 1.05
N ALA A 2 5.62 -4.97 -0.18
CA ALA A 2 4.82 -4.36 -1.26
C ALA A 2 3.52 -5.12 -1.59
N THR A 3 3.58 -6.45 -1.73
CA THR A 3 2.40 -7.31 -2.03
C THR A 3 1.25 -7.15 -1.03
N TYR A 4 1.58 -6.91 0.25
CA TYR A 4 0.60 -6.80 1.34
C TYR A 4 0.35 -5.36 1.79
N GLY A 5 1.01 -4.37 1.17
CA GLY A 5 0.85 -2.95 1.52
C GLY A 5 1.35 -2.58 2.92
N TYR A 6 2.30 -3.32 3.50
CA TYR A 6 2.76 -3.05 4.87
C TYR A 6 3.44 -1.68 5.02
N HIS A 7 4.10 -1.17 3.99
CA HIS A 7 4.68 0.20 4.00
C HIS A 7 3.59 1.26 4.15
N ARG A 8 2.46 1.12 3.44
CA ARG A 8 1.27 1.97 3.63
C ARG A 8 0.71 1.87 5.03
N GLN A 9 0.63 0.68 5.62
CA GLN A 9 0.17 0.51 7.00
C GLN A 9 1.05 1.27 8.00
N ALA A 10 2.38 1.10 7.92
CA ALA A 10 3.32 1.78 8.81
C ALA A 10 3.19 3.30 8.72
N TRP A 11 3.13 3.85 7.49
CA TRP A 11 2.93 5.28 7.29
C TRP A 11 1.56 5.75 7.81
N TRP A 12 0.48 5.06 7.44
CA TRP A 12 -0.89 5.45 7.77
C TRP A 12 -1.14 5.54 9.27
N TYR A 13 -0.71 4.55 10.03
CA TYR A 13 -0.87 4.55 11.49
C TYR A 13 -0.02 5.62 12.15
N SER A 14 1.24 5.76 11.74
CA SER A 14 2.14 6.80 12.28
C SER A 14 1.61 8.20 12.00
N HIS A 15 1.15 8.44 10.76
CA HIS A 15 0.56 9.70 10.33
C HIS A 15 -0.73 10.02 11.10
N GLY A 16 -1.65 9.05 11.20
CA GLY A 16 -2.92 9.24 11.90
C GLY A 16 -2.74 9.54 13.39
N VAL A 17 -1.85 8.83 14.08
CA VAL A 17 -1.54 9.10 15.49
C VAL A 17 -0.95 10.49 15.65
N ALA A 18 0.00 10.88 14.79
CA ALA A 18 0.60 12.21 14.84
C ALA A 18 -0.44 13.32 14.64
N LEU A 19 -1.39 13.15 13.71
CA LEU A 19 -2.45 14.14 13.48
C LEU A 19 -3.39 14.31 14.69
N VAL A 20 -3.73 13.21 15.38
CA VAL A 20 -4.70 13.25 16.48
C VAL A 20 -4.06 13.66 17.81
N THR A 21 -2.82 13.25 18.04
CA THR A 21 -2.14 13.42 19.33
C THR A 21 -1.09 14.53 19.34
N SER A 22 -0.78 15.11 18.17
CA SER A 22 0.37 16.03 17.99
C SER A 22 1.73 15.43 18.41
N THR A 23 1.83 14.10 18.48
CA THR A 23 3.04 13.37 18.86
C THR A 23 3.58 12.62 17.66
N LEU A 24 4.84 12.88 17.29
CA LEU A 24 5.50 12.15 16.21
C LEU A 24 5.87 10.74 16.67
N ILE A 25 5.71 9.77 15.77
CA ILE A 25 6.12 8.39 16.02
C ILE A 25 7.55 8.21 15.52
N ASP A 26 8.48 7.96 16.45
CA ASP A 26 9.90 7.78 16.12
C ASP A 26 10.17 6.49 15.34
N LEU A 27 9.44 5.42 15.64
CA LEU A 27 9.65 4.12 15.03
C LEU A 27 8.37 3.29 14.98
N PHE A 28 8.00 2.86 13.78
CA PHE A 28 6.98 1.84 13.57
C PHE A 28 7.64 0.48 13.31
N VAL A 29 7.32 -0.52 14.11
CA VAL A 29 7.87 -1.88 13.96
C VAL A 29 6.78 -2.92 13.71
N PHE A 30 7.11 -3.90 12.87
CA PHE A 30 6.37 -5.13 12.68
C PHE A 30 7.00 -6.21 13.54
N VAL A 31 6.26 -6.69 14.53
CA VAL A 31 6.63 -7.91 15.27
C VAL A 31 5.93 -9.07 14.57
N VAL A 32 6.71 -9.99 14.00
CA VAL A 32 6.20 -11.14 13.26
C VAL A 32 6.64 -12.43 13.92
N VAL A 33 5.79 -13.45 13.82
CA VAL A 33 6.03 -14.79 14.39
C VAL A 33 5.72 -15.82 13.31
N GLU A 34 6.60 -16.81 13.17
CA GLU A 34 6.37 -17.94 12.27
C GLU A 34 5.13 -18.74 12.70
N LYS A 35 4.39 -19.26 11.73
CA LYS A 35 3.17 -20.06 12.00
C LYS A 35 3.46 -21.54 12.29
N THR A 36 4.69 -21.97 12.13
CA THR A 36 5.14 -23.35 12.28
C THR A 36 6.45 -23.39 13.09
N PRO A 37 6.79 -24.53 13.71
CA PRO A 37 8.04 -24.65 14.47
C PRO A 37 9.26 -24.22 13.62
N PRO A 38 10.25 -23.52 14.21
CA PRO A 38 10.44 -23.28 15.65
C PRO A 38 9.59 -22.15 16.28
N TYR A 39 8.70 -21.48 15.52
CA TYR A 39 7.90 -20.33 15.96
C TYR A 39 8.77 -19.10 16.29
N ASP A 40 9.82 -18.89 15.50
CA ASP A 40 10.72 -17.77 15.74
C ASP A 40 10.00 -16.43 15.57
N ALA A 41 10.43 -15.46 16.37
CA ALA A 41 9.93 -14.10 16.33
C ALA A 41 11.02 -13.16 15.82
N ALA A 42 10.62 -12.21 14.98
CA ALA A 42 11.51 -11.18 14.45
C ALA A 42 10.81 -9.82 14.44
N VAL A 43 11.64 -8.77 14.52
CA VAL A 43 11.19 -7.37 14.49
C VAL A 43 11.77 -6.71 13.24
N TYR A 44 10.89 -6.11 12.44
CA TYR A 44 11.25 -5.41 11.21
C TYR A 44 10.70 -3.99 11.22
N MET A 45 11.34 -3.09 10.49
CA MET A 45 10.85 -1.74 10.23
C MET A 45 10.77 -1.48 8.73
N ALA A 46 9.88 -0.59 8.32
CA ALA A 46 9.92 -0.03 6.97
C ALA A 46 11.13 0.90 6.86
N SER A 47 11.82 0.89 5.71
CA SER A 47 12.84 1.90 5.44
C SER A 47 12.19 3.26 5.17
N GLU A 48 12.96 4.34 5.34
CA GLU A 48 12.52 5.70 5.02
C GLU A 48 12.02 5.83 3.57
N ALA A 49 12.77 5.29 2.61
CA ALA A 49 12.35 5.25 1.20
C ALA A 49 11.01 4.52 1.00
N ALA A 50 10.72 3.46 1.77
CA ALA A 50 9.43 2.78 1.70
C ALA A 50 8.29 3.63 2.30
N LEU A 51 8.59 4.43 3.33
CA LEU A 51 7.64 5.36 3.95
C LEU A 51 7.33 6.56 3.05
N GLU A 52 8.32 7.07 2.30
CA GLU A 52 8.10 8.14 1.30
C GLU A 52 7.16 7.67 0.18
N ILE A 53 7.38 6.45 -0.33
CA ILE A 53 6.48 5.84 -1.32
C ILE A 53 5.10 5.63 -0.72
N ALA A 54 5.02 5.15 0.53
CA ALA A 54 3.76 4.94 1.23
C ALA A 54 2.95 6.24 1.38
N GLU A 55 3.60 7.35 1.71
CA GLU A 55 2.97 8.67 1.78
C GLU A 55 2.29 9.04 0.46
N GLN A 56 3.02 8.90 -0.65
CA GLN A 56 2.51 9.21 -1.98
C GLN A 56 1.31 8.33 -2.33
N GLU A 57 1.43 7.01 -2.12
CA GLU A 57 0.35 6.06 -2.39
C GLU A 57 -0.89 6.32 -1.54
N CYS A 58 -0.73 6.60 -0.24
CA CYS A 58 -1.85 6.90 0.65
C CYS A 58 -2.54 8.21 0.29
N LYS A 59 -1.79 9.26 -0.08
CA LYS A 59 -2.36 10.52 -0.58
C LYS A 59 -3.15 10.31 -1.89
N GLN A 60 -2.62 9.53 -2.82
CA GLN A 60 -3.33 9.18 -4.06
C GLN A 60 -4.62 8.41 -3.77
N ALA A 61 -4.58 7.42 -2.86
CA ALA A 61 -5.75 6.66 -2.46
C ALA A 61 -6.83 7.55 -1.81
N LEU A 62 -6.43 8.50 -0.97
CA LEU A 62 -7.33 9.50 -0.37
C LEU A 62 -8.00 10.39 -1.43
N GLU A 63 -7.25 10.81 -2.45
CA GLU A 63 -7.79 11.63 -3.54
C GLU A 63 -8.81 10.86 -4.38
N ILE A 64 -8.52 9.60 -4.71
CA ILE A 64 -9.48 8.70 -5.38
C ILE A 64 -10.73 8.55 -4.52
N TYR A 65 -10.55 8.24 -3.23
CA TYR A 65 -11.67 8.07 -2.30
C TYR A 65 -12.54 9.32 -2.21
N ARG A 66 -11.94 10.51 -2.09
CA ARG A 66 -12.63 11.80 -2.09
C ARG A 66 -13.46 11.99 -3.37
N LYS A 67 -12.90 11.68 -4.54
CA LYS A 67 -13.62 11.74 -5.82
C LYS A 67 -14.80 10.76 -5.86
N CYS A 68 -14.60 9.53 -5.40
CA CYS A 68 -15.66 8.52 -5.32
C CYS A 68 -16.82 9.00 -4.45
N MET A 69 -16.51 9.53 -3.27
CA MET A 69 -17.50 10.06 -2.34
C MET A 69 -18.28 11.25 -2.92
N ASN A 70 -17.60 12.16 -3.63
CA ASN A 70 -18.24 13.34 -4.21
C ASN A 70 -19.13 13.03 -5.42
N THR A 71 -18.78 12.01 -6.21
CA THR A 71 -19.45 11.70 -7.49
C THR A 71 -20.34 10.47 -7.42
N ASN A 72 -20.34 9.76 -6.28
CA ASN A 72 -20.92 8.44 -6.10
C ASN A 72 -20.54 7.43 -7.21
N THR A 73 -19.37 7.63 -7.82
CA THR A 73 -18.84 6.79 -8.91
C THR A 73 -17.58 6.10 -8.44
N TRP A 74 -17.58 4.77 -8.48
CA TRP A 74 -16.50 3.93 -7.94
C TRP A 74 -15.75 3.27 -9.11
N PRO A 75 -14.48 3.64 -9.37
CA PRO A 75 -13.68 3.00 -10.40
C PRO A 75 -13.61 1.49 -10.16
N GLY A 76 -13.94 0.71 -11.19
CA GLY A 76 -13.94 -0.74 -11.13
C GLY A 76 -13.48 -1.33 -12.45
N LEU A 77 -13.92 -2.55 -12.74
CA LEU A 77 -13.70 -3.14 -14.06
C LEU A 77 -14.43 -2.31 -15.14
N PRO A 78 -13.86 -2.21 -16.34
CA PRO A 78 -14.48 -1.49 -17.44
C PRO A 78 -15.84 -2.09 -17.78
N SER A 79 -16.79 -1.23 -18.13
CA SER A 79 -18.08 -1.66 -18.66
C SER A 79 -17.93 -2.05 -20.13
N GLY A 80 -18.22 -3.31 -20.46
CA GLY A 80 -18.24 -3.81 -21.84
C GLY A 80 -17.05 -4.69 -22.20
N VAL A 81 -16.90 -4.94 -23.50
CA VAL A 81 -15.82 -5.77 -24.04
C VAL A 81 -14.56 -4.91 -24.17
N VAL A 82 -13.47 -5.33 -23.52
CA VAL A 82 -12.15 -4.71 -23.65
C VAL A 82 -11.26 -5.63 -24.46
N GLU A 83 -10.68 -5.08 -25.53
CA GLU A 83 -9.66 -5.76 -26.31
C GLU A 83 -8.38 -5.92 -25.46
N ILE A 84 -7.87 -7.15 -25.40
CA ILE A 84 -6.64 -7.47 -24.70
C ILE A 84 -5.57 -7.84 -25.72
N ASN A 85 -4.39 -7.23 -25.57
CA ASN A 85 -3.25 -7.50 -26.44
C ASN A 85 -2.38 -8.63 -25.87
N LEU A 86 -1.65 -9.30 -26.76
CA LEU A 86 -0.60 -10.23 -26.37
C LEU A 86 0.47 -9.49 -25.55
N PRO A 87 1.01 -10.10 -24.48
CA PRO A 87 2.04 -9.45 -23.68
C PRO A 87 3.31 -9.26 -24.53
N GLY A 88 4.10 -8.22 -24.23
CA GLY A 88 5.24 -7.83 -25.07
C GLY A 88 6.34 -8.89 -25.25
N TRP A 89 6.32 -9.97 -24.47
CA TRP A 89 7.23 -11.10 -24.60
C TRP A 89 6.72 -12.21 -25.55
N TYR A 90 5.45 -12.18 -25.97
CA TYR A 90 4.83 -13.26 -26.75
C TYR A 90 5.17 -13.18 -28.24
N ASP A 91 5.35 -11.98 -28.77
CA ASP A 91 5.79 -11.77 -30.14
C ASP A 91 7.28 -11.40 -30.16
N SER A 92 8.12 -12.42 -30.31
CA SER A 92 9.57 -12.28 -30.45
C SER A 92 10.01 -12.00 -31.90
N SER A 93 9.11 -11.53 -32.78
CA SER A 93 9.38 -11.31 -34.21
C SER A 93 10.00 -9.94 -34.54
N LYS A 94 10.64 -9.26 -33.58
CA LYS A 94 11.38 -8.01 -33.82
C LYS A 94 12.82 -8.10 -33.35
#